data_AF-A0A5M5ALZ2-F1
#
_entry.id   AF-A0A5M5ALZ2-F1
#
_cell.length_a   1.000
_cell.length_b   1.000
_cell.length_c   1.000
_cell.angle_alpha   90.00
_cell.angle_beta   90.00
_cell.angle_gamma   90.00
#
_symmetry.space_group_name_H-M   'P 1'
#
loop_
_entity.id
_entity.type
_entity.pdbx_description
1 polymer ?
#
loop_
_entity_poly.entity_id
_entity_poly.type
_entity_poly.pdbx_seq_one_letter_code
_entity_poly.pdbx_strand_id
1 'polypeptide(L)'
;MEQKHLIIVDEQSQSATLDAIKNTLKNEGIDLVYKEINPANFQKRVGYNTSFDKISFIEELQNTPFLKKLDAFASDYNLIENELNGLDVVKIFAKNVPSYHKKILLYSAKIENVISDILLKNKDFEEQKKTLKFLSETPIEYAKNDEKLQQNLISHIKKEKDFDFERELCDWLMSNELIYKFPPYEGIPCCKIGDILLSKNTSDSIKLKRDLLEQFIAYLSTFNEIPDYV
;
A
#
# COMPACT_ATOMS: atom_id res chain seq x y z
N MET A 1 13.26 -15.87 -10.49
CA MET A 1 11.79 -15.76 -10.52
C MET A 1 11.44 -14.80 -9.41
N GLU A 2 10.92 -13.63 -9.78
CA GLU A 2 10.52 -12.60 -8.83
C GLU A 2 9.20 -13.02 -8.16
N GLN A 3 9.02 -12.75 -6.87
CA GLN A 3 7.75 -13.03 -6.20
C GLN A 3 7.00 -11.73 -5.96
N LYS A 4 5.73 -11.66 -6.36
CA LYS A 4 4.85 -10.52 -6.14
C LYS A 4 3.64 -10.93 -5.30
N HIS A 5 3.13 -9.99 -4.49
CA HIS A 5 2.04 -10.25 -3.56
C HIS A 5 0.81 -9.37 -3.82
N LEU A 6 -0.36 -9.98 -3.95
CA LEU A 6 -1.64 -9.29 -4.20
C LEU A 6 -2.65 -9.57 -3.08
N ILE A 7 -3.37 -8.53 -2.65
CA ILE A 7 -4.66 -8.69 -1.95
C ILE A 7 -5.74 -8.09 -2.83
N ILE A 8 -6.81 -8.84 -3.05
CA ILE A 8 -8.00 -8.38 -3.77
C ILE A 8 -9.23 -8.51 -2.87
N VAL A 9 -10.06 -7.46 -2.86
CA VAL A 9 -11.31 -7.41 -2.11
C VAL A 9 -12.49 -7.33 -3.08
N ASP A 10 -13.30 -8.38 -3.10
CA ASP A 10 -14.43 -8.51 -4.03
C ASP A 10 -15.53 -9.35 -3.37
N GLU A 11 -16.79 -9.02 -3.64
CA GLU A 11 -17.93 -9.84 -3.22
C GLU A 11 -18.07 -11.08 -4.13
N GLN A 12 -17.71 -10.97 -5.41
CA GLN A 12 -17.72 -12.06 -6.36
C GLN A 12 -16.37 -12.75 -6.41
N SER A 13 -16.36 -14.09 -6.49
CA SER A 13 -15.09 -14.80 -6.57
C SER A 13 -14.35 -14.46 -7.87
N GLN A 14 -13.10 -14.01 -7.72
CA GLN A 14 -12.16 -13.72 -8.79
C GLN A 14 -11.17 -14.87 -9.05
N SER A 15 -11.42 -16.05 -8.48
CA SER A 15 -10.53 -17.23 -8.56
C SER A 15 -10.06 -17.55 -9.98
N ALA A 16 -10.98 -17.67 -10.95
CA ALA A 16 -10.64 -17.96 -12.35
C ALA A 16 -9.77 -16.87 -12.99
N THR A 17 -10.08 -15.59 -12.72
CA THR A 17 -9.30 -14.44 -13.17
C THR A 17 -7.90 -14.48 -12.57
N LEU A 18 -7.78 -14.73 -11.26
CA LEU A 18 -6.51 -14.78 -10.54
C LEU A 18 -5.63 -15.95 -10.99
N ASP A 19 -6.21 -17.11 -11.29
CA ASP A 19 -5.50 -18.25 -11.86
C ASP A 19 -4.94 -17.93 -13.25
N ALA A 20 -5.73 -17.26 -14.10
CA ALA A 20 -5.28 -16.80 -15.42
C ALA A 20 -4.13 -15.77 -15.31
N ILE A 21 -4.25 -14.82 -14.38
CA ILE A 21 -3.20 -13.84 -14.07
C ILE A 21 -1.92 -14.55 -13.60
N LYS A 22 -2.05 -15.48 -12.64
CA LYS A 22 -0.92 -16.22 -12.09
C LYS A 22 -0.16 -17.00 -13.16
N ASN A 23 -0.88 -17.67 -14.06
CA ASN A 23 -0.27 -18.39 -15.19
C ASN A 23 0.44 -17.45 -16.17
N THR A 24 -0.18 -16.29 -16.46
CA THR A 24 0.42 -15.27 -17.34
C THR A 24 1.72 -14.73 -16.73
N LEU A 25 1.68 -14.31 -15.46
CA LEU A 25 2.84 -13.78 -14.74
C LEU A 25 3.97 -14.81 -14.59
N LYS A 26 3.63 -16.09 -14.38
CA LYS A 26 4.61 -17.17 -14.27
C LYS A 26 5.42 -17.34 -15.56
N ASN A 27 4.78 -17.20 -16.72
CA ASN A 27 5.47 -17.24 -18.03
C ASN A 27 6.42 -16.04 -18.22
N GLU A 28 6.21 -14.96 -17.49
CA GLU A 28 7.05 -13.77 -17.48
C GLU A 28 8.07 -13.74 -16.33
N GLY A 29 8.21 -14.85 -15.60
CA GLY A 29 9.19 -14.99 -14.52
C GLY A 29 8.74 -14.41 -13.18
N ILE A 30 7.46 -14.11 -13.01
CA ILE A 30 6.85 -13.61 -11.76
C ILE A 30 5.98 -14.70 -11.12
N ASP A 31 6.28 -15.07 -9.88
CA ASP A 31 5.45 -15.92 -9.03
C ASP A 31 4.46 -15.06 -8.25
N LEU A 32 3.17 -15.20 -8.55
CA LEU A 32 2.11 -14.46 -7.85
C LEU A 32 1.60 -15.27 -6.66
N VAL A 33 1.76 -14.68 -5.47
CA VAL A 33 1.05 -15.08 -4.25
C VAL A 33 -0.08 -14.08 -4.03
N TYR A 34 -1.32 -14.58 -3.89
CA TYR A 34 -2.47 -13.70 -3.71
C TYR A 34 -3.37 -14.16 -2.56
N LYS A 35 -4.14 -13.21 -2.03
CA LYS A 35 -5.23 -13.45 -1.10
C LYS A 35 -6.47 -12.72 -1.58
N GLU A 36 -7.55 -13.46 -1.72
CA GLU A 36 -8.88 -12.92 -1.98
C GLU A 36 -9.61 -12.78 -0.64
N ILE A 37 -10.20 -11.62 -0.40
CA ILE A 37 -11.01 -11.34 0.79
C ILE A 37 -12.40 -10.96 0.34
N ASN A 38 -13.39 -11.78 0.68
CA ASN A 38 -14.79 -11.48 0.41
C ASN A 38 -15.44 -10.79 1.63
N PRO A 39 -15.82 -9.49 1.54
CA PRO A 39 -16.44 -8.77 2.64
C PRO A 39 -17.72 -9.41 3.17
N ALA A 40 -18.48 -10.12 2.34
CA ALA A 40 -19.72 -10.79 2.73
C ALA A 40 -19.50 -11.90 3.76
N ASN A 41 -18.27 -12.43 3.87
CA ASN A 41 -17.89 -13.40 4.91
C ASN A 41 -17.74 -12.76 6.29
N PHE A 42 -17.69 -11.43 6.39
CA PHE A 42 -17.51 -10.68 7.64
C PHE A 42 -18.82 -10.02 8.01
N GLN A 43 -19.74 -10.83 8.51
CA GLN A 43 -21.08 -10.38 8.89
C GLN A 43 -21.36 -10.77 10.35
N LYS A 44 -21.91 -9.81 11.11
CA LYS A 44 -22.38 -10.01 12.48
C LYS A 44 -23.83 -9.63 12.62
N ARG A 45 -24.50 -10.28 13.57
CA ARG A 45 -25.90 -10.00 13.88
C ARG A 45 -26.00 -8.78 14.79
N VAL A 46 -26.83 -7.81 14.41
CA VAL A 46 -27.16 -6.62 15.20
C VAL A 46 -28.68 -6.55 15.32
N GLY A 47 -29.21 -7.08 16.42
CA GLY A 47 -30.65 -7.28 16.60
C GLY A 47 -31.23 -8.27 15.59
N TYR A 48 -32.16 -7.80 14.76
CA TYR A 48 -32.79 -8.61 13.70
C TYR A 48 -32.08 -8.52 12.34
N ASN A 49 -31.10 -7.62 12.21
CA ASN A 49 -30.38 -7.40 10.96
C ASN A 49 -28.97 -7.98 11.02
N THR A 50 -28.39 -8.14 9.84
CA THR A 50 -26.97 -8.46 9.68
C THR A 50 -26.24 -7.20 9.24
N SER A 51 -25.02 -7.02 9.75
CA SER A 51 -24.14 -5.91 9.40
C SER A 51 -22.71 -6.39 9.21
N PHE A 52 -21.96 -5.72 8.36
CA PHE A 52 -20.54 -5.87 8.14
C PHE A 52 -19.75 -5.75 9.45
N ASP A 53 -18.98 -6.80 9.75
CA ASP A 53 -18.08 -6.84 10.88
C ASP A 53 -16.69 -6.31 10.53
N LYS A 54 -16.57 -4.99 10.60
CA LYS A 54 -15.31 -4.26 10.37
C LYS A 54 -14.14 -4.78 11.19
N ILE A 55 -14.36 -5.27 12.42
CA ILE A 55 -13.28 -5.73 13.30
C ILE A 55 -12.67 -7.00 12.72
N SER A 56 -13.49 -8.01 12.44
CA SER A 56 -13.03 -9.28 11.86
C SER A 56 -12.42 -9.10 10.46
N PHE A 57 -12.94 -8.17 9.65
CA PHE A 57 -12.32 -7.82 8.37
C PHE A 57 -10.91 -7.24 8.54
N ILE A 58 -10.70 -6.35 9.52
CA ILE A 58 -9.38 -5.78 9.81
C ILE A 58 -8.42 -6.86 10.33
N GLU A 59 -8.91 -7.75 11.20
CA GLU A 59 -8.12 -8.88 11.69
C GLU A 59 -7.67 -9.80 10.54
N GLU A 60 -8.57 -10.14 9.61
CA GLU A 60 -8.24 -10.93 8.43
C GLU A 60 -7.18 -10.26 7.55
N LEU A 61 -7.31 -8.94 7.35
CA LEU A 61 -6.34 -8.15 6.60
C LEU A 61 -4.97 -8.20 7.29
N GLN A 62 -4.91 -7.91 8.59
CA GLN A 62 -3.68 -7.85 9.39
C GLN A 62 -2.99 -9.21 9.53
N ASN A 63 -3.76 -10.30 9.57
CA ASN A 63 -3.24 -11.67 9.64
C ASN A 63 -2.72 -12.20 8.29
N THR A 64 -2.75 -11.39 7.22
CA THR A 64 -2.20 -11.79 5.92
C THR A 64 -0.66 -11.88 5.99
N PRO A 65 -0.04 -13.07 5.81
CA PRO A 65 1.38 -13.28 6.11
C PRO A 65 2.34 -12.38 5.32
N PHE A 66 1.93 -11.96 4.12
CA PHE A 66 2.73 -11.14 3.23
C PHE A 66 2.32 -9.65 3.24
N LEU A 67 1.49 -9.20 4.17
CA LEU A 67 0.96 -7.83 4.18
C LEU A 67 2.07 -6.76 4.14
N LYS A 68 3.18 -6.98 4.87
CA LYS A 68 4.34 -6.06 4.86
C LYS A 68 5.11 -6.05 3.53
N LYS A 69 4.96 -7.10 2.73
CA LYS A 69 5.60 -7.27 1.41
C LYS A 69 4.60 -7.05 0.26
N LEU A 70 3.45 -6.46 0.54
CA LEU A 70 2.37 -6.33 -0.43
C LEU A 70 2.81 -5.49 -1.63
N ASP A 71 2.59 -6.02 -2.83
CA ASP A 71 2.91 -5.37 -4.09
C ASP A 71 1.71 -4.69 -4.73
N ALA A 72 0.52 -5.24 -4.53
CA ALA A 72 -0.70 -4.74 -5.11
C ALA A 72 -1.86 -4.91 -4.14
N PHE A 73 -2.70 -3.89 -4.06
CA PHE A 73 -3.98 -3.92 -3.37
C PHE A 73 -5.07 -3.48 -4.33
N ALA A 74 -6.09 -4.31 -4.50
CA ALA A 74 -7.22 -4.04 -5.39
C ALA A 74 -8.55 -4.24 -4.66
N SER A 75 -9.56 -3.44 -5.00
CA SER A 75 -10.92 -3.58 -4.47
C SER A 75 -11.94 -3.31 -5.56
N ASP A 76 -12.99 -4.13 -5.65
CA ASP A 76 -14.21 -3.73 -6.35
C ASP A 76 -14.88 -2.58 -5.58
N TYR A 77 -15.56 -1.70 -6.30
CA TYR A 77 -16.30 -0.59 -5.71
C TYR A 77 -17.65 -1.03 -5.13
N ASN A 78 -18.34 -1.95 -5.79
CA ASN A 78 -19.67 -2.40 -5.42
C ASN A 78 -19.56 -3.68 -4.61
N LEU A 79 -19.38 -3.52 -3.29
CA LEU A 79 -19.27 -4.64 -2.36
C LEU A 79 -20.64 -4.88 -1.72
N ILE A 80 -20.81 -4.57 -0.42
CA ILE A 80 -22.06 -4.82 0.29
C ILE A 80 -23.00 -3.63 0.11
N GLU A 81 -24.14 -3.86 -0.53
CA GLU A 81 -25.12 -2.82 -0.83
C GLU A 81 -25.51 -2.02 0.42
N ASN A 82 -25.48 -0.69 0.30
CA ASN A 82 -25.81 0.27 1.37
C ASN A 82 -24.95 0.20 2.64
N GLU A 83 -23.92 -0.64 2.69
CA GLU A 83 -23.13 -0.86 3.90
C GLU A 83 -21.63 -0.66 3.70
N LEU A 84 -21.05 -1.21 2.64
CA LEU A 84 -19.62 -1.15 2.38
C LEU A 84 -19.38 -1.00 0.88
N ASN A 85 -18.67 0.06 0.49
CA ASN A 85 -18.17 0.20 -0.88
C ASN A 85 -16.63 0.13 -0.89
N GLY A 86 -16.05 0.04 -2.09
CA GLY A 86 -14.60 -0.06 -2.25
C GLY A 86 -13.84 1.14 -1.68
N LEU A 87 -14.40 2.36 -1.68
CA LEU A 87 -13.73 3.50 -1.03
C LEU A 87 -13.62 3.32 0.48
N ASP A 88 -14.63 2.73 1.12
CA ASP A 88 -14.57 2.42 2.55
C ASP A 88 -13.51 1.35 2.85
N VAL A 89 -13.37 0.35 1.99
CA VAL A 89 -12.27 -0.64 2.05
C VAL A 89 -10.92 0.05 1.90
N VAL A 90 -10.77 0.97 0.93
CA VAL A 90 -9.53 1.73 0.72
C VAL A 90 -9.19 2.58 1.95
N LYS A 91 -10.18 3.22 2.58
CA LYS A 91 -9.99 3.96 3.85
C LYS A 91 -9.56 3.04 4.99
N ILE A 92 -10.17 1.86 5.10
CA ILE A 92 -9.80 0.85 6.12
C ILE A 92 -8.37 0.39 5.88
N PHE A 93 -8.02 0.04 4.65
CA PHE A 93 -6.70 -0.42 4.28
C PHE A 93 -5.63 0.65 4.55
N ALA A 94 -5.79 1.87 4.03
CA ALA A 94 -4.83 2.96 4.21
C ALA A 94 -4.60 3.31 5.69
N LYS A 95 -5.64 3.19 6.54
CA LYS A 95 -5.51 3.41 7.98
C LYS A 95 -4.74 2.30 8.69
N ASN A 96 -4.93 1.04 8.28
CA ASN A 96 -4.37 -0.12 8.98
C ASN A 96 -3.06 -0.64 8.38
N VAL A 97 -2.71 -0.18 7.17
CA VAL A 97 -1.49 -0.55 6.45
C VAL A 97 -0.76 0.74 6.02
N PRO A 98 -0.34 1.59 6.98
CA PRO A 98 0.24 2.89 6.68
C PRO A 98 1.59 2.80 5.99
N SER A 99 2.21 1.61 5.90
CA SER A 99 3.44 1.36 5.16
C SER A 99 3.20 1.01 3.68
N TYR A 100 1.94 0.92 3.22
CA TYR A 100 1.63 0.69 1.82
C TYR A 100 1.57 2.01 1.06
N HIS A 101 2.37 2.10 -0.01
CA HIS A 101 2.63 3.37 -0.69
C HIS A 101 2.54 3.31 -2.21
N LYS A 102 2.17 2.15 -2.76
CA LYS A 102 1.81 2.06 -4.17
C LYS A 102 0.39 2.60 -4.36
N LYS A 103 0.03 2.80 -5.63
CA LYS A 103 -1.37 3.06 -5.97
C LYS A 103 -2.24 1.89 -5.49
N ILE A 104 -3.46 2.20 -5.08
CA ILE A 104 -4.51 1.23 -4.79
C ILE A 104 -5.41 1.14 -6.03
N LEU A 105 -5.64 -0.06 -6.54
CA LEU A 105 -6.55 -0.25 -7.68
C LEU A 105 -8.00 -0.32 -7.18
N LEU A 106 -8.80 0.68 -7.53
CA LEU A 106 -10.25 0.66 -7.31
C LEU A 106 -10.94 0.39 -8.64
N TYR A 107 -11.62 -0.75 -8.76
CA TYR A 107 -12.28 -1.14 -10.00
C TYR A 107 -13.79 -1.21 -9.88
N SER A 108 -14.49 -1.03 -10.99
CA SER A 108 -15.96 -1.10 -11.05
C SER A 108 -16.44 -1.26 -12.48
N ALA A 109 -17.56 -1.96 -12.69
CA ALA A 109 -18.20 -2.03 -14.00
C ALA A 109 -18.73 -0.65 -14.47
N LYS A 110 -19.00 0.25 -13.50
CA LYS A 110 -19.50 1.61 -13.72
C LYS A 110 -18.48 2.66 -13.25
N ILE A 111 -17.20 2.46 -13.56
CA ILE A 111 -16.10 3.31 -13.06
C ILE A 111 -16.30 4.79 -13.40
N GLU A 112 -16.95 5.09 -14.52
CA GLU A 112 -17.25 6.45 -14.96
C GLU A 112 -18.14 7.22 -13.96
N ASN A 113 -18.97 6.50 -13.21
CA ASN A 113 -19.87 7.08 -12.21
C ASN A 113 -19.28 7.04 -10.80
N VAL A 114 -18.26 6.22 -10.53
CA VAL A 114 -17.69 6.03 -9.18
C VAL A 114 -17.20 7.34 -8.57
N ILE A 115 -16.51 8.19 -9.34
CA ILE A 115 -16.03 9.48 -8.83
C ILE A 115 -17.21 10.39 -8.45
N SER A 116 -18.23 10.45 -9.30
CA SER A 116 -19.45 11.20 -9.04
C SER A 116 -20.16 10.66 -7.80
N ASP A 117 -20.28 9.34 -7.68
CA ASP A 117 -20.90 8.68 -6.53
C ASP A 117 -20.13 9.00 -5.24
N ILE A 118 -18.79 8.94 -5.26
CA ILE A 118 -17.93 9.28 -4.11
C ILE A 118 -18.14 10.74 -3.67
N LEU A 119 -18.25 11.68 -4.61
CA LEU A 119 -18.33 13.10 -4.30
C LEU A 119 -19.76 13.57 -3.97
N LEU A 120 -20.77 12.99 -4.61
CA LEU A 120 -22.15 13.48 -4.56
C LEU A 120 -23.05 12.70 -3.60
N LYS A 121 -22.63 11.51 -3.14
CA LYS A 121 -23.43 10.71 -2.20
C LYS A 121 -23.54 11.38 -0.83
N ASN A 122 -22.49 12.06 -0.37
CA ASN A 122 -22.55 12.87 0.84
C ASN A 122 -22.95 14.31 0.49
N LYS A 123 -24.08 14.77 1.03
CA LYS A 123 -24.54 16.16 0.86
C LYS A 123 -23.89 17.12 1.87
N ASP A 124 -23.21 16.59 2.89
CA ASP A 124 -22.50 17.40 3.88
C ASP A 124 -21.14 17.87 3.34
N PHE A 125 -20.93 19.18 3.36
CA PHE A 125 -19.73 19.80 2.80
C PHE A 125 -18.45 19.43 3.56
N GLU A 126 -18.51 19.27 4.89
CA GLU A 126 -17.33 18.90 5.68
C GLU A 126 -16.93 17.44 5.42
N GLU A 127 -17.89 16.54 5.23
CA GLU A 127 -17.63 15.17 4.78
C GLU A 127 -17.07 15.09 3.36
N GLN A 128 -17.59 15.91 2.44
CA GLN A 128 -17.03 16.04 1.08
C GLN A 128 -15.57 16.51 1.14
N LYS A 129 -15.28 17.55 1.93
CA LYS A 129 -13.92 18.08 2.11
C LYS A 129 -12.97 17.03 2.70
N LYS A 130 -13.41 16.27 3.71
CA LYS A 130 -12.63 15.14 4.25
C LYS A 130 -12.35 14.07 3.19
N THR A 131 -13.34 13.77 2.36
CA THR A 131 -13.20 12.79 1.28
C THR A 131 -12.22 13.29 0.22
N LEU A 132 -12.34 14.54 -0.23
CA LEU A 132 -11.39 15.15 -1.18
C LEU A 132 -9.96 15.16 -0.64
N LYS A 133 -9.77 15.52 0.63
CA LYS A 133 -8.46 15.46 1.28
C LYS A 133 -7.89 14.04 1.25
N PHE A 134 -8.69 13.04 1.62
CA PHE A 134 -8.30 11.64 1.57
C PHE A 134 -7.89 11.19 0.15
N LEU A 135 -8.68 11.54 -0.87
CA LEU A 135 -8.38 11.21 -2.27
C LEU A 135 -7.12 11.90 -2.78
N SER A 136 -6.79 13.10 -2.27
CA SER A 136 -5.56 13.81 -2.63
C SER A 136 -4.30 13.23 -1.96
N GLU A 137 -4.45 12.64 -0.78
CA GLU A 137 -3.36 12.07 0.01
C GLU A 137 -3.15 10.57 -0.27
N THR A 138 -4.17 9.89 -0.81
CA THR A 138 -4.15 8.45 -1.07
C THR A 138 -4.05 8.19 -2.57
N PRO A 139 -2.96 7.57 -3.04
CA PRO A 139 -2.79 7.29 -4.46
C PRO A 139 -3.75 6.17 -4.90
N ILE A 140 -4.84 6.51 -5.60
CA ILE A 140 -5.82 5.56 -6.13
C ILE A 140 -5.73 5.54 -7.66
N GLU A 141 -5.67 4.34 -8.23
CA GLU A 141 -5.79 4.06 -9.66
C GLU A 141 -7.18 3.51 -9.93
N TYR A 142 -7.91 4.10 -10.87
CA TYR A 142 -9.28 3.71 -11.20
C TYR A 142 -9.28 2.83 -12.45
N ALA A 143 -9.95 1.69 -12.41
CA ALA A 143 -10.06 0.78 -13.55
C ALA A 143 -11.49 0.31 -13.79
N LYS A 144 -11.81 0.03 -15.05
CA LYS A 144 -13.09 -0.57 -15.40
C LYS A 144 -13.04 -2.08 -15.14
N ASN A 145 -14.11 -2.61 -14.55
CA ASN A 145 -14.34 -4.05 -14.41
C ASN A 145 -15.03 -4.56 -15.69
N ASP A 146 -14.23 -4.78 -16.73
CA ASP A 146 -14.66 -5.32 -18.02
C ASP A 146 -13.67 -6.39 -18.50
N GLU A 147 -13.70 -6.75 -19.78
CA GLU A 147 -12.79 -7.72 -20.40
C GLU A 147 -11.29 -7.39 -20.17
N LYS A 148 -10.95 -6.15 -19.79
CA LYS A 148 -9.59 -5.71 -19.51
C LYS A 148 -9.21 -5.77 -18.03
N LEU A 149 -10.08 -6.20 -17.11
CA LEU A 149 -9.75 -6.28 -15.68
C LEU A 149 -8.48 -7.12 -15.45
N GLN A 150 -8.35 -8.25 -16.14
CA GLN A 150 -7.16 -9.10 -16.07
C GLN A 150 -5.89 -8.32 -16.46
N GLN A 151 -5.93 -7.56 -17.56
CA GLN A 151 -4.80 -6.76 -18.03
C GLN A 151 -4.47 -5.62 -17.08
N ASN A 152 -5.50 -4.97 -16.53
CA ASN A 152 -5.36 -3.90 -15.55
C ASN A 152 -4.70 -4.41 -14.26
N LEU A 153 -5.13 -5.57 -13.75
CA LEU A 153 -4.53 -6.22 -12.59
C LEU A 153 -3.08 -6.63 -12.87
N ILE A 154 -2.79 -7.24 -14.02
CA ILE A 154 -1.41 -7.60 -14.41
C ILE A 154 -0.51 -6.36 -14.45
N SER A 155 -0.96 -5.29 -15.11
CA SER A 155 -0.24 -4.02 -15.19
C SER A 155 0.03 -3.44 -13.80
N HIS A 156 -0.99 -3.48 -12.94
CA HIS A 156 -0.90 -2.99 -11.56
C HIS A 156 0.07 -3.81 -10.69
N ILE A 157 0.07 -5.15 -10.81
CA ILE A 157 0.99 -6.06 -10.09
C ILE A 157 2.44 -5.85 -10.53
N LYS A 158 2.67 -5.69 -11.83
CA LYS A 158 4.01 -5.49 -12.41
C LYS A 158 4.56 -4.10 -12.17
N LYS A 159 3.71 -3.15 -11.77
CA LYS A 159 4.14 -1.79 -11.50
C LYS A 159 5.11 -1.81 -10.33
N GLU A 160 6.35 -1.46 -10.63
CA GLU A 160 7.36 -1.30 -9.60
C GLU A 160 6.93 -0.24 -8.60
N LYS A 161 7.39 -0.39 -7.36
CA LYS A 161 7.25 0.70 -6.39
C LYS A 161 7.96 1.91 -6.98
N ASP A 162 7.30 3.07 -6.91
CA ASP A 162 8.06 4.32 -6.96
C ASP A 162 9.09 4.21 -5.84
N PHE A 163 10.38 4.17 -6.21
CA PHE A 163 11.45 4.01 -5.24
C PHE A 163 11.65 5.33 -4.51
N ASP A 164 11.03 5.43 -3.34
CA ASP A 164 11.23 6.53 -2.41
C ASP A 164 12.37 6.14 -1.47
N PHE A 165 13.58 6.59 -1.82
CA PHE A 165 14.80 6.30 -1.07
C PHE A 165 14.68 6.61 0.43
N GLU A 166 14.05 7.74 0.78
CA GLU A 166 13.92 8.16 2.18
C GLU A 166 13.05 7.18 2.96
N ARG A 167 11.97 6.73 2.34
CA ARG A 167 11.04 5.78 2.93
C ARG A 167 11.60 4.36 3.02
N GLU A 168 12.28 3.88 1.99
CA GLU A 168 12.94 2.56 2.01
C GLU A 168 14.02 2.54 3.12
N LEU A 169 14.75 3.64 3.28
CA LEU A 169 15.69 3.80 4.40
C LEU A 169 14.96 3.82 5.75
N CYS A 170 13.83 4.52 5.89
CA CYS A 170 13.02 4.49 7.10
C CYS A 170 12.55 3.08 7.45
N ASP A 171 11.93 2.38 6.50
CA ASP A 171 11.39 1.04 6.72
C ASP A 171 12.48 0.05 7.13
N TRP A 172 13.66 0.15 6.52
CA TRP A 172 14.83 -0.63 6.89
C TRP A 172 15.29 -0.31 8.33
N LEU A 173 15.42 0.97 8.68
CA LEU A 173 15.83 1.43 10.01
C LEU A 173 14.83 0.98 11.10
N MET A 174 13.53 1.06 10.82
CA MET A 174 12.46 0.70 11.73
C MET A 174 12.35 -0.81 11.96
N SER A 175 12.72 -1.61 10.96
CA SER A 175 12.64 -3.07 11.00
C SER A 175 13.91 -3.73 11.57
N ASN A 176 14.93 -2.93 11.91
CA ASN A 176 16.25 -3.41 12.28
C ASN A 176 16.58 -3.09 13.75
N GLU A 177 16.98 -4.10 14.52
CA GLU A 177 17.32 -3.98 15.94
C GLU A 177 18.77 -3.49 16.19
N LEU A 178 19.50 -3.17 15.12
CA LEU A 178 20.87 -2.69 15.23
C LEU A 178 20.95 -1.31 15.92
N ILE A 179 22.12 -1.06 16.49
CA ILE A 179 22.52 0.23 17.04
C ILE A 179 23.19 1.03 15.92
N TYR A 180 22.77 2.28 15.77
CA TYR A 180 23.37 3.21 14.83
C TYR A 180 24.80 3.54 15.26
N LYS A 181 25.73 3.47 14.30
CA LYS A 181 27.18 3.51 14.56
C LYS A 181 27.85 4.81 14.12
N PHE A 182 27.14 5.66 13.39
CA PHE A 182 27.74 6.86 12.81
C PHE A 182 27.55 8.08 13.73
N PRO A 183 28.62 8.75 14.17
CA PRO A 183 28.54 10.01 14.91
C PRO A 183 27.89 11.09 14.02
N PRO A 184 26.85 11.83 14.46
CA PRO A 184 26.56 12.21 15.84
C PRO A 184 25.51 11.33 16.55
N TYR A 185 25.00 10.29 15.90
CA TYR A 185 23.88 9.47 16.37
C TYR A 185 24.33 8.11 16.92
N GLU A 186 25.61 7.97 17.24
CA GLU A 186 26.19 6.73 17.74
C GLU A 186 25.50 6.26 19.03
N GLY A 187 25.20 4.97 19.13
CA GLY A 187 24.56 4.38 20.30
C GLY A 187 23.02 4.46 20.29
N ILE A 188 22.42 5.20 19.34
CA ILE A 188 20.97 5.30 19.19
C ILE A 188 20.45 4.06 18.42
N PRO A 189 19.35 3.41 18.85
CA PRO A 189 18.73 2.33 18.08
C PRO A 189 18.28 2.79 16.69
N CYS A 190 18.47 1.96 15.66
CA CYS A 190 18.08 2.30 14.28
C CYS A 190 16.61 2.71 14.15
N CYS A 191 15.70 2.08 14.90
CA CYS A 191 14.29 2.47 14.91
C CYS A 191 14.08 3.92 15.38
N LYS A 192 14.87 4.42 16.33
CA LYS A 192 14.81 5.82 16.77
C LYS A 192 15.35 6.78 15.70
N ILE A 193 16.29 6.34 14.88
CA ILE A 193 16.74 7.11 13.71
C ILE A 193 15.63 7.15 12.65
N GLY A 194 14.94 6.04 12.42
CA GLY A 194 13.75 5.98 11.56
C GLY A 194 12.65 6.93 12.02
N ASP A 195 12.35 6.97 13.32
CA ASP A 195 11.39 7.92 13.92
C ASP A 195 11.76 9.39 13.61
N ILE A 196 13.04 9.76 13.75
CA ILE A 196 13.52 11.12 13.47
C ILE A 196 13.40 11.43 11.98
N LEU A 197 13.78 10.48 11.11
CA LEU A 197 13.73 10.63 9.65
C LEU A 197 12.30 10.87 9.16
N LEU A 198 11.32 10.15 9.72
CA LEU A 198 9.88 10.29 9.42
C LEU A 198 9.26 11.59 9.93
N SER A 199 9.88 12.27 10.91
CA SER A 199 9.32 13.50 11.47
C SER A 199 9.34 14.63 10.41
N LYS A 200 8.16 15.06 9.95
CA LYS A 200 8.06 16.04 8.85
C LYS A 200 8.69 17.39 9.23
N ASN A 201 9.77 17.75 8.53
CA ASN A 201 10.40 19.09 8.52
C ASN A 201 10.77 19.64 9.91
N THR A 202 11.10 18.78 10.87
CA THR A 202 11.74 19.20 12.12
C THR A 202 13.20 19.59 11.84
N SER A 203 13.80 20.43 12.69
CA SER A 203 15.24 20.73 12.59
C SER A 203 16.09 19.46 12.62
N ASP A 204 15.68 18.49 13.43
CA ASP A 204 16.41 17.25 13.67
C ASP A 204 16.30 16.30 12.48
N SER A 205 15.13 16.19 11.85
CA SER A 205 14.94 15.44 10.60
C SER A 205 15.77 16.04 9.47
N ILE A 206 15.74 17.37 9.30
CA ILE A 206 16.51 18.06 8.26
C ILE A 206 18.01 17.87 8.50
N LYS A 207 18.47 17.97 9.74
CA LYS A 207 19.87 17.72 10.11
C LYS A 207 20.28 16.28 9.82
N LEU A 208 19.49 15.29 10.29
CA LEU A 208 19.75 13.87 10.05
C LEU A 208 19.85 13.56 8.55
N LYS A 209 18.96 14.10 7.72
CA LYS A 209 19.00 13.92 6.26
C LYS A 209 20.29 14.49 5.64
N ARG A 210 20.75 15.64 6.11
CA ARG A 210 22.03 16.23 5.66
C ARG A 210 23.21 15.38 6.10
N ASP A 211 23.25 14.97 7.37
CA ASP A 211 24.33 14.15 7.91
C ASP A 211 24.41 12.79 7.17
N LEU A 212 23.26 12.18 6.83
CA LEU A 212 23.18 10.95 6.02
C LEU A 212 23.68 11.17 4.58
N LEU A 213 23.37 12.31 3.97
CA LEU A 213 23.86 12.65 2.64
C LEU A 213 25.38 12.85 2.63
N GLU A 214 25.91 13.57 3.63
CA GLU A 214 27.35 13.77 3.80
C GLU A 214 28.08 12.43 4.01
N GLN A 215 27.52 11.54 4.82
CA GLN A 215 27.99 10.16 4.99
C GLN A 215 28.10 9.41 3.66
N PHE A 216 27.03 9.46 2.87
CA PHE A 216 26.97 8.78 1.59
C PHE A 216 28.04 9.33 0.63
N ILE A 217 28.18 10.66 0.56
CA ILE A 217 29.21 11.32 -0.26
C ILE A 217 30.62 10.97 0.24
N ALA A 218 30.87 11.00 1.55
CA ALA A 218 32.17 10.65 2.13
C ALA A 218 32.55 9.20 1.79
N TYR A 219 31.61 8.26 1.91
CA TYR A 219 31.82 6.87 1.52
C TYR A 219 32.14 6.75 0.02
N LEU A 220 31.40 7.43 -0.86
CA LEU A 220 31.69 7.43 -2.30
C LEU A 220 33.07 8.00 -2.62
N SER A 221 33.50 9.08 -1.94
CA SER A 221 34.81 9.69 -2.13
C SER A 221 35.97 8.74 -1.79
N THR A 222 35.78 7.81 -0.83
CA THR A 222 36.82 6.81 -0.53
C THR A 222 37.14 5.88 -1.70
N PHE A 223 36.19 5.64 -2.62
CA PHE A 223 36.44 4.86 -3.83
C PHE A 223 37.22 5.64 -4.89
N ASN A 224 37.07 6.97 -4.94
CA ASN A 224 37.85 7.83 -5.85
C ASN A 224 39.29 8.06 -5.39
N GLU A 225 39.58 7.77 -4.11
CA GLU A 225 40.93 7.84 -3.55
C GLU A 225 41.72 6.54 -3.67
N ILE A 226 41.11 5.44 -4.14
CA ILE A 226 41.82 4.21 -4.52
C ILE A 226 42.46 4.50 -5.88
N PRO A 227 43.80 4.60 -6.00
CA PRO A 227 44.43 4.71 -7.30
C PRO A 227 44.08 3.46 -8.12
N ASP A 228 43.72 3.63 -9.39
CA ASP A 228 43.75 2.55 -10.37
C ASP A 228 45.18 1.98 -10.40
N TYR A 229 45.45 0.97 -9.58
CA TYR A 229 46.65 0.16 -9.71
C TYR A 229 46.43 -0.77 -10.91
N VAL A 230 46.85 -0.27 -12.07
CA VAL A 230 47.21 -1.04 -13.27
C VAL A 230 48.46 -1.86 -13.00
#